data_AF-G9KR13-F1
#
_entry.id   AF-G9KR13-F1
#
_cell.length_a   1.000
_cell.length_b   1.000
_cell.length_c   1.000
_cell.angle_alpha   90.00
_cell.angle_beta   90.00
_cell.angle_gamma   90.00
#
_symmetry.space_group_name_H-M   'P 1'
#
loop_
_entity.id
_entity.type
_entity.pdbx_description
1 polymer ?
#
loop_
_entity_poly.entity_id
_entity_poly.type
_entity_poly.pdbx_seq_one_letter_code
_entity_poly.pdbx_strand_id
1 'polypeptide(L)'
;FDWVWDDLNKSSATLLSCDNRKVNFHMEYSCGTAAIRGTKELGEGQHFWEIKMTSPVYGTDMMVGIGTSDVDLDKYHHTFCSLLGRDEDSWGLSYTGLLHHKGDKMSFSSRFGQGSIIGV
;
A
#
# COMPACT_ATOMS: atom_id res chain seq x y z
N PHE A 1 -13.23 4.50 15.00
CA PHE A 1 -12.35 3.53 14.31
C PHE A 1 -10.96 3.75 14.85
N ASP A 2 -10.29 2.69 15.30
CA ASP A 2 -9.01 2.80 16.01
C ASP A 2 -7.79 2.86 15.08
N TRP A 3 -8.00 2.80 13.77
CA TRP A 3 -6.95 2.81 12.75
C TRP A 3 -7.33 3.74 11.59
N VAL A 4 -6.38 4.57 11.19
CA VAL A 4 -6.46 5.51 10.05
C VAL A 4 -5.09 5.57 9.37
N TRP A 5 -5.02 6.21 8.20
CA TRP A 5 -3.75 6.51 7.55
C TRP A 5 -2.99 7.60 8.31
N ASP A 6 -1.68 7.47 8.37
CA ASP A 6 -0.82 8.40 9.08
C ASP A 6 -0.38 9.56 8.18
N ASP A 7 -0.83 10.77 8.50
CA ASP A 7 -0.52 11.97 7.72
C ASP A 7 0.96 12.38 7.82
N LEU A 8 1.66 11.93 8.86
CA LEU A 8 3.08 12.20 9.07
C LEU A 8 3.99 11.17 8.41
N ASN A 9 3.47 9.98 8.08
CA ASN A 9 4.23 8.86 7.53
C ASN A 9 3.68 8.42 6.17
N LYS A 10 3.92 9.26 5.17
CA LYS A 10 3.41 9.09 3.80
C LYS A 10 4.32 9.77 2.79
N SER A 11 4.27 9.33 1.53
CA SER A 11 4.93 10.03 0.43
C SER A 11 4.34 11.42 0.20
N SER A 12 5.11 12.29 -0.44
CA SER A 12 4.64 13.64 -0.80
C SER A 12 3.43 13.62 -1.74
N ALA A 13 3.33 12.61 -2.61
CA ALA A 13 2.28 12.45 -3.62
C ALA A 13 0.97 11.80 -3.11
N THR A 14 0.68 11.88 -1.82
CA THR A 14 -0.54 11.36 -1.19
C THR A 14 -1.46 12.48 -0.72
N LEU A 15 -2.77 12.33 -0.89
CA LEU A 15 -3.79 13.20 -0.32
C LEU A 15 -4.78 12.41 0.52
N LEU A 16 -4.90 12.77 1.80
CA LEU A 16 -5.84 12.17 2.73
C LEU A 16 -7.19 12.89 2.73
N SER A 17 -8.27 12.13 2.91
CA SER A 17 -9.62 12.65 3.09
C SER A 17 -10.46 11.71 3.97
N CYS A 18 -11.70 12.11 4.27
CA CYS A 18 -12.63 11.32 5.08
C CYS A 18 -12.06 10.95 6.46
N ASP A 19 -11.59 11.96 7.21
CA ASP A 19 -10.91 11.80 8.50
C ASP A 19 -9.73 10.81 8.43
N ASN A 20 -8.86 10.98 7.42
CA ASN A 20 -7.70 10.12 7.14
C ASN A 20 -8.02 8.64 6.90
N ARG A 21 -9.27 8.30 6.53
CA ARG A 21 -9.64 6.92 6.15
C ARG A 21 -9.55 6.66 4.65
N LYS A 22 -9.44 7.70 3.83
CA LYS A 22 -9.25 7.59 2.39
C LYS A 22 -7.93 8.23 2.00
N VAL A 23 -7.12 7.50 1.24
CA VAL A 23 -5.91 8.01 0.59
C VAL A 23 -6.13 8.02 -0.91
N ASN A 24 -5.65 9.08 -1.56
CA ASN A 24 -5.53 9.15 -3.01
C ASN A 24 -4.05 9.40 -3.34
N PHE A 25 -3.54 8.70 -4.32
CA PHE A 25 -2.16 8.85 -4.79
C PHE A 25 -2.16 9.61 -6.12
N HIS A 26 -1.21 10.53 -6.30
CA HIS A 26 -0.97 11.20 -7.58
C HIS A 26 -2.25 11.82 -8.22
N MET A 27 -2.92 12.73 -7.51
CA MET A 27 -4.18 13.35 -7.94
C MET A 27 -4.11 14.10 -9.28
N GLU A 28 -2.93 14.58 -9.67
CA GLU A 28 -2.70 15.28 -10.93
C GLU A 28 -2.04 14.38 -11.98
N TYR A 29 -0.79 13.98 -11.71
CA TYR A 29 -0.02 13.09 -12.56
C TYR A 29 0.88 12.17 -11.73
N SER A 30 1.19 10.99 -12.29
CA SER A 30 2.06 10.02 -11.65
C SER A 30 3.50 10.18 -12.15
N CYS A 31 4.45 10.29 -11.22
CA CYS A 31 5.87 10.50 -11.50
C CYS A 31 6.79 9.46 -10.85
N GLY A 32 6.21 8.50 -10.13
CA GLY A 32 6.95 7.46 -9.43
C GLY A 32 6.02 6.60 -8.58
N THR A 33 6.57 6.03 -7.52
CA THR A 33 5.83 5.21 -6.56
C THR A 33 5.58 6.01 -5.28
N ALA A 34 4.35 5.97 -4.78
CA ALA A 34 3.95 6.58 -3.53
C ALA A 34 3.34 5.51 -2.61
N ALA A 35 3.54 5.68 -1.31
CA ALA A 35 3.09 4.78 -0.27
C ALA A 35 2.68 5.56 0.99
N ILE A 36 1.93 4.89 1.85
CA ILE A 36 1.49 5.41 3.14
C ILE A 36 1.35 4.24 4.10
N ARG A 37 1.58 4.50 5.40
CA ARG A 37 1.33 3.53 6.46
C ARG A 37 0.14 3.95 7.33
N GLY A 38 -0.43 2.98 8.05
CA GLY A 38 -1.41 3.26 9.09
C GLY A 38 -0.77 3.77 10.38
N THR A 39 -1.57 4.41 11.23
CA THR A 39 -1.12 5.03 12.50
C THR A 39 -0.82 4.03 13.62
N LYS A 40 -1.33 2.80 13.52
CA LYS A 40 -1.19 1.79 14.57
C LYS A 40 -0.20 0.71 14.16
N GLU A 41 0.80 0.49 15.00
CA GLU A 41 1.71 -0.64 14.89
C GLU A 41 0.98 -1.96 15.23
N LEU A 42 1.31 -3.01 14.47
CA LEU A 42 0.77 -4.35 14.65
C LEU A 42 1.67 -5.11 15.64
N GLY A 43 1.45 -4.89 16.94
CA GLY A 43 2.16 -5.60 18.00
C GLY A 43 1.68 -7.04 18.19
N GLU A 44 1.95 -7.62 19.35
CA GLU A 44 1.53 -8.99 19.67
C GLU A 44 0.01 -9.20 19.54
N GLY A 45 -0.39 -10.38 19.04
CA GLY A 45 -1.79 -10.78 18.88
C GLY A 45 -2.24 -10.86 17.43
N GLN A 46 -3.56 -10.91 17.24
CA GLN A 46 -4.21 -10.94 15.93
C GLN A 46 -4.80 -9.56 15.63
N HIS A 47 -4.54 -9.08 14.43
CA HIS A 47 -5.06 -7.81 13.92
C HIS A 47 -5.77 -8.10 12.61
N PHE A 48 -6.84 -7.35 12.35
CA PHE A 48 -7.61 -7.49 11.12
C PHE A 48 -8.02 -6.10 10.63
N TRP A 49 -7.83 -5.85 9.33
CA TRP A 49 -8.34 -4.65 8.68
C TRP A 49 -8.73 -4.93 7.24
N GLU A 50 -9.51 -4.01 6.67
CA GLU A 50 -9.99 -4.12 5.30
C GLU A 50 -9.61 -2.88 4.51
N ILE A 51 -9.10 -3.08 3.29
CA ILE A 51 -8.83 -2.01 2.34
C ILE A 51 -9.79 -2.13 1.17
N LYS A 52 -10.59 -1.08 0.94
CA LYS A 52 -11.50 -0.99 -0.20
C LYS A 52 -10.87 -0.18 -1.33
N MET A 53 -10.82 -0.76 -2.52
CA MET A 53 -10.41 -0.07 -3.74
C MET A 53 -11.55 0.83 -4.23
N THR A 54 -11.47 2.14 -3.99
CA THR A 54 -12.56 3.08 -4.27
C THR A 54 -12.57 3.63 -5.71
N SER A 55 -11.44 3.57 -6.40
CA SER A 55 -11.25 3.98 -7.80
C SER A 55 -10.65 2.83 -8.63
N PRO A 56 -10.67 2.91 -9.97
CA PRO A 56 -9.90 1.99 -10.81
C PRO A 56 -8.44 1.94 -10.37
N VAL A 57 -7.89 0.72 -10.31
CA VAL A 57 -6.45 0.49 -10.11
C VAL A 57 -5.82 0.20 -11.47
N TYR A 58 -4.72 0.90 -11.74
CA TYR A 58 -3.99 0.87 -12.99
C TYR A 58 -2.55 1.33 -12.75
N GLY A 59 -1.74 1.31 -13.82
CA GLY A 59 -0.32 1.64 -13.75
C GLY A 59 0.54 0.39 -13.61
N THR A 60 1.80 0.60 -13.23
CA THR A 60 2.79 -0.48 -13.09
C THR A 60 2.41 -1.44 -11.96
N ASP A 61 1.95 -0.91 -10.82
CA ASP A 61 1.48 -1.72 -9.71
C ASP A 61 0.59 -0.92 -8.75
N MET A 62 -0.26 -1.62 -8.01
CA MET A 62 -0.99 -1.15 -6.83
C MET A 62 -0.97 -2.27 -5.81
N MET A 63 -0.53 -1.96 -4.59
CA MET A 63 -0.22 -2.99 -3.60
C MET A 63 -0.90 -2.73 -2.27
N VAL A 64 -1.23 -3.81 -1.56
CA VAL A 64 -1.66 -3.79 -0.15
C VAL A 64 -0.74 -4.72 0.62
N GLY A 65 -0.36 -4.36 1.84
CA GLY A 65 0.51 -5.21 2.62
C GLY A 65 0.92 -4.61 3.95
N ILE A 66 2.01 -5.14 4.49
CA ILE A 66 2.60 -4.74 5.77
C ILE A 66 4.09 -4.47 5.59
N GLY A 67 4.63 -3.63 6.45
CA GLY A 67 6.06 -3.34 6.49
C GLY A 67 6.51 -2.87 7.85
N THR A 68 7.80 -3.02 8.12
CA THR A 68 8.44 -2.50 9.34
C THR A 68 8.56 -0.98 9.29
N SER A 69 9.12 -0.39 10.34
CA SER A 69 9.49 1.03 10.34
C SER A 69 10.59 1.39 9.35
N ASP A 70 11.33 0.41 8.84
CA ASP A 70 12.53 0.63 8.02
C ASP A 70 12.19 0.82 6.53
N VAL A 71 10.93 0.59 6.16
CA VAL A 71 10.43 0.87 4.81
C VAL A 71 10.41 2.38 4.57
N ASP A 72 11.32 2.85 3.70
CA ASP A 72 11.31 4.21 3.20
C ASP A 72 10.17 4.41 2.17
N LEU A 73 9.14 5.15 2.59
CA LEU A 73 7.93 5.39 1.81
C LEU A 73 8.16 6.35 0.62
N ASP A 74 9.20 7.18 0.61
CA ASP A 74 9.42 8.20 -0.44
C ASP A 74 10.63 7.89 -1.34
N LYS A 75 11.39 6.83 -1.04
CA LYS A 75 12.56 6.35 -1.80
C LYS A 75 12.38 6.31 -3.31
N TYR A 76 11.18 5.98 -3.78
CA TYR A 76 10.88 5.76 -5.20
C TYR A 76 9.95 6.83 -5.79
N HIS A 77 9.93 8.05 -5.23
CA HIS A 77 9.08 9.14 -5.70
C HIS A 77 9.30 9.55 -7.18
N HIS A 78 10.44 9.16 -7.78
CA HIS A 78 10.76 9.34 -9.21
C HIS A 78 11.00 8.01 -9.96
N THR A 79 10.54 6.88 -9.42
CA THR A 79 10.74 5.56 -10.03
C THR A 79 9.50 4.69 -9.87
N PHE A 80 9.00 4.13 -10.97
CA PHE A 80 7.87 3.21 -10.94
C PHE A 80 8.32 1.81 -10.54
N CYS A 81 7.82 1.27 -9.42
CA CYS A 81 8.12 -0.08 -8.97
C CYS A 81 7.06 -0.63 -8.03
N SER A 82 7.04 -1.97 -7.89
CA SER A 82 6.42 -2.64 -6.75
C SER A 82 7.27 -2.39 -5.50
N LEU A 83 6.82 -1.51 -4.61
CA LEU A 83 7.57 -1.11 -3.41
C LEU A 83 7.52 -2.18 -2.33
N LEU A 84 6.32 -2.64 -1.97
CA LEU A 84 6.13 -3.63 -0.91
C LEU A 84 6.64 -5.01 -1.36
N GLY A 85 7.40 -5.66 -0.49
CA GLY A 85 8.02 -6.95 -0.76
C GLY A 85 9.28 -6.90 -1.63
N ARG A 86 9.81 -5.71 -1.92
CA ARG A 86 11.04 -5.54 -2.70
C ARG A 86 12.28 -5.95 -1.92
N ASP A 87 12.25 -5.79 -0.61
CA ASP A 87 13.26 -6.19 0.37
C ASP A 87 12.62 -7.06 1.46
N GLU A 88 13.35 -7.27 2.55
CA GLU A 88 12.92 -8.08 3.69
C GLU A 88 12.03 -7.36 4.68
N ASP A 89 11.93 -6.03 4.58
CA ASP A 89 11.22 -5.17 5.53
C ASP A 89 9.72 -5.05 5.23
N SER A 90 9.25 -5.67 4.15
CA SER A 90 7.84 -5.62 3.76
C SER A 90 7.35 -6.88 3.07
N TRP A 91 6.02 -7.05 3.09
CA TRP A 91 5.26 -8.02 2.31
C TRP A 91 4.18 -7.28 1.56
N GLY A 92 4.04 -7.54 0.26
CA GLY A 92 3.12 -6.80 -0.61
C GLY A 92 2.32 -7.69 -1.53
N LEU A 93 1.00 -7.57 -1.51
CA LEU A 93 0.11 -8.18 -2.49
C LEU A 93 -0.19 -7.18 -3.61
N SER A 94 0.30 -7.45 -4.82
CA SER A 94 0.00 -6.69 -6.04
C SER A 94 -1.44 -6.91 -6.50
N TYR A 95 -2.04 -5.88 -7.10
CA TYR A 95 -3.35 -5.96 -7.78
C TYR A 95 -3.39 -6.97 -8.91
N THR A 96 -2.21 -7.43 -9.38
CA THR A 96 -2.07 -8.52 -10.35
C THR A 96 -2.27 -9.91 -9.75
N GLY A 97 -2.39 -10.04 -8.42
CA GLY A 97 -2.55 -11.31 -7.70
C GLY A 97 -1.23 -11.96 -7.25
N LEU A 98 -0.11 -11.23 -7.39
CA LEU A 98 1.21 -11.68 -6.97
C LEU A 98 1.54 -11.19 -5.56
N LEU A 99 1.96 -12.09 -4.68
CA LEU A 99 2.54 -11.77 -3.39
C LEU A 99 4.06 -11.62 -3.53
N HIS A 100 4.60 -10.52 -3.02
CA HIS A 100 6.01 -10.15 -3.07
C HIS A 100 6.63 -10.15 -1.67
N HIS A 101 7.85 -10.66 -1.55
CA HIS A 101 8.71 -10.53 -0.37
C HIS A 101 10.16 -10.85 -0.75
N LYS A 102 11.14 -10.09 -0.23
CA LYS A 102 12.57 -10.29 -0.54
C LYS A 102 12.91 -10.29 -2.03
N GLY A 103 12.11 -9.57 -2.83
CA GLY A 103 12.25 -9.52 -4.29
C GLY A 103 11.64 -10.73 -5.03
N ASP A 104 11.27 -11.80 -4.31
CA ASP A 104 10.58 -12.96 -4.87
C ASP A 104 9.10 -12.65 -5.11
N LYS A 105 8.50 -13.38 -6.06
CA LYS A 105 7.10 -13.22 -6.46
C LYS A 105 6.43 -14.57 -6.58
N MET A 106 5.26 -14.73 -5.97
CA MET A 106 4.45 -15.94 -6.07
C MET A 106 2.99 -15.61 -6.39
N SER A 107 2.33 -16.49 -7.15
CA SER A 107 0.88 -16.37 -7.34
C SER A 107 0.16 -16.69 -6.04
N PHE A 108 -0.73 -15.79 -5.62
CA PHE A 108 -1.46 -15.91 -4.36
C PHE A 108 -2.97 -15.77 -4.56
N SER A 109 -3.42 -14.85 -5.41
CA SER A 109 -4.83 -14.58 -5.65
C SER A 109 -5.12 -14.22 -7.11
N SER A 110 -6.39 -14.07 -7.45
CA SER A 110 -6.80 -13.41 -8.69
C SER A 110 -6.53 -11.90 -8.62
N ARG A 111 -6.54 -11.25 -9.79
CA ARG A 111 -6.46 -9.78 -9.86
C ARG A 111 -7.60 -9.12 -9.07
N PHE A 112 -7.32 -7.97 -8.48
CA PHE A 112 -8.32 -7.13 -7.83
C PHE A 112 -8.37 -5.73 -8.41
N GLY A 113 -9.50 -5.08 -8.21
CA GLY A 113 -9.90 -3.88 -8.95
C GLY A 113 -10.76 -2.92 -8.12
N GLN A 114 -11.27 -1.88 -8.76
CA GLN A 114 -12.30 -1.03 -8.15
C GLN A 114 -13.46 -1.87 -7.59
N GLY A 115 -13.91 -1.53 -6.38
CA GLY A 115 -14.98 -2.23 -5.68
C GLY A 115 -14.52 -3.45 -4.88
N SER A 116 -13.29 -3.93 -5.10
CA SER A 116 -12.72 -5.03 -4.31
C SER A 116 -12.45 -4.58 -2.87
N ILE A 117 -12.64 -5.50 -1.93
CA ILE A 117 -12.28 -5.35 -0.51
C ILE A 117 -11.22 -6.42 -0.22
N ILE A 118 -10.06 -5.98 0.27
CA ILE A 118 -8.94 -6.84 0.64
C ILE A 118 -8.87 -6.86 2.16
N GLY A 119 -9.17 -8.02 2.76
CA GLY A 119 -8.95 -8.27 4.19
C GLY A 119 -7.50 -8.70 4.43
N VAL A 120 -6.87 -8.14 5.46
CA VAL A 120 -5.51 -8.46 5.90
C VAL A 120 -5.53 -8.77 7.39
#